data_AF-A0A947KT33-F1
#
_entry.id   AF-A0A947KT33-F1
#
_cell.length_a   1.000
_cell.length_b   1.000
_cell.length_c   1.000
_cell.angle_alpha   90.00
_cell.angle_beta   90.00
_cell.angle_gamma   90.00
#
_symmetry.space_group_name_H-M   'P 1'
#
loop_
_entity.id
_entity.type
_entity.pdbx_description
1 polymer ?
#
loop_
_entity_poly.entity_id
_entity_poly.type
_entity_poly.pdbx_seq_one_letter_code
_entity_poly.pdbx_strand_id
1 'polypeptide(L)'
;HYCMGDSVVTDGAWHHGAATFDGENLKLYVDGQLQKQVVAWRGEIPANTNDLTIGMNRSSPLPEEEGQSFGGAIDDLMVFNHALSDAEIQVVIASVKPKFTKEQVTRRLIELKELFDRGLLTKDFYDRKVKECEVTP
;
A
#
# COMPACT_ATOMS: atom_id res chain seq x y z
N HIS A 1 -15.83 -0.17 14.99
CA HIS A 1 -16.00 1.22 14.52
C HIS A 1 -15.29 1.37 13.18
N TYR A 2 -15.92 1.98 12.18
CA TYR A 2 -15.33 2.18 10.85
C TYR A 2 -14.78 3.60 10.73
N CYS A 3 -13.57 3.75 10.20
CA CYS A 3 -12.96 5.03 9.87
C CYS A 3 -12.76 5.05 8.35
N MET A 4 -13.62 5.80 7.65
CA MET A 4 -13.62 5.88 6.18
C MET A 4 -13.03 7.22 5.76
N GLY A 5 -12.11 7.21 4.80
CA GLY A 5 -11.55 8.41 4.18
C GLY A 5 -12.36 8.87 2.96
N ASP A 6 -12.10 10.10 2.51
CA ASP A 6 -12.82 10.72 1.39
C ASP A 6 -12.08 10.58 0.04
N SER A 7 -10.80 10.20 0.07
CA SER A 7 -9.98 10.03 -1.14
C SER A 7 -10.33 8.77 -1.93
N VAL A 8 -10.43 8.90 -3.25
CA VAL A 8 -10.53 7.76 -4.18
C VAL A 8 -9.13 7.16 -4.37
N VAL A 9 -8.97 5.91 -3.98
CA VAL A 9 -7.68 5.17 -4.04
C VAL A 9 -7.73 3.94 -4.96
N THR A 10 -8.78 3.83 -5.78
CA THR A 10 -9.03 2.71 -6.70
C THR A 10 -8.74 3.08 -8.15
N ASP A 11 -7.87 4.06 -8.37
CA ASP A 11 -7.48 4.55 -9.70
C ASP A 11 -6.36 3.70 -10.34
N GLY A 12 -5.82 2.74 -9.60
CA GLY A 12 -4.76 1.85 -10.04
C GLY A 12 -3.35 2.41 -9.83
N ALA A 13 -3.21 3.57 -9.18
CA ALA A 13 -1.93 4.12 -8.74
C ALA A 13 -1.52 3.58 -7.36
N TRP A 14 -0.24 3.75 -7.04
CA TRP A 14 0.26 3.50 -5.69
C TRP A 14 -0.18 4.64 -4.76
N HIS A 15 -0.73 4.25 -3.60
CA HIS A 15 -1.06 5.16 -2.52
C HIS A 15 -0.39 4.71 -1.23
N HIS A 16 0.01 5.67 -0.41
CA HIS A 16 0.45 5.40 0.94
C HIS A 16 -0.76 5.45 1.89
N GLY A 17 -1.09 4.32 2.51
CA GLY A 17 -2.10 4.23 3.56
C GLY A 17 -1.46 4.11 4.94
N ALA A 18 -1.94 4.89 5.92
CA ALA A 18 -1.53 4.74 7.31
C ALA A 18 -2.72 4.90 8.26
N ALA A 19 -2.68 4.18 9.38
CA ALA A 19 -3.62 4.36 10.48
C ALA A 19 -2.87 4.41 11.81
N THR A 20 -3.32 5.27 12.72
CA THR A 20 -2.73 5.40 14.07
C THR A 20 -3.83 5.35 15.12
N PHE A 21 -3.50 4.75 16.27
CA PHE A 21 -4.40 4.68 17.42
C PHE A 21 -3.64 5.00 18.70
N ASP A 22 -4.03 6.07 19.38
CA ASP A 22 -3.36 6.61 20.58
C ASP A 22 -3.98 6.15 21.91
N GLY A 23 -4.95 5.22 21.85
CA GLY A 23 -5.75 4.81 23.01
C GLY A 23 -7.08 5.55 23.15
N GLU A 24 -7.35 6.56 22.31
CA GLU A 24 -8.65 7.24 22.21
C GLU A 24 -9.08 7.48 20.75
N ASN A 25 -8.18 8.07 19.96
CA ASN A 25 -8.39 8.50 18.59
C ASN A 25 -7.82 7.49 17.61
N LEU A 26 -8.65 7.04 16.67
CA LEU A 26 -8.23 6.38 15.45
C LEU A 26 -8.13 7.42 14.33
N LYS A 27 -6.94 7.56 13.75
CA LYS A 27 -6.70 8.43 12.59
C LYS A 27 -6.39 7.58 11.37
N LEU A 28 -6.88 8.02 10.21
CA LEU A 28 -6.61 7.43 8.90
C LEU A 28 -5.96 8.48 8.00
N TYR A 29 -4.89 8.11 7.32
CA TYR A 29 -4.14 8.94 6.39
C TYR A 29 -4.04 8.26 5.03
N VAL A 30 -4.12 9.06 3.98
CA VAL A 30 -3.86 8.66 2.59
C VAL A 30 -2.88 9.68 2.01
N ASP A 31 -1.79 9.21 1.42
CA ASP A 31 -0.72 10.02 0.83
C ASP A 31 -0.19 11.08 1.81
N GLY A 32 -0.09 10.66 3.08
CA GLY A 32 0.38 11.48 4.20
C GLY A 32 -0.66 12.46 4.73
N GLN A 33 -1.77 12.67 4.04
CA GLN A 33 -2.82 13.60 4.44
C GLN A 33 -3.84 12.92 5.36
N LEU A 34 -4.17 13.58 6.48
CA LEU A 34 -5.22 13.12 7.39
C LEU A 34 -6.56 13.12 6.66
N GLN A 35 -7.15 11.95 6.50
CA GLN A 35 -8.47 11.78 5.89
C GLN A 35 -9.57 11.87 6.94
N LYS A 36 -9.35 11.21 8.09
CA LYS A 36 -10.38 11.10 9.12
C LYS A 36 -9.75 10.89 10.48
N GLN A 37 -10.40 11.46 11.49
CA GLN A 37 -10.19 11.15 12.90
C GLN A 37 -11.53 10.80 13.53
N VAL A 38 -11.57 9.70 14.28
CA VAL A 38 -12.73 9.31 15.09
C VAL A 38 -12.28 8.87 16.47
N VAL A 39 -13.11 9.15 17.48
CA VAL A 39 -12.94 8.52 18.79
C VAL A 39 -13.46 7.09 18.66
N ALA A 40 -12.55 6.14 18.52
CA ALA A 40 -12.90 4.75 18.23
C ALA A 40 -13.23 3.97 19.50
N TRP A 41 -12.42 4.17 20.55
CA TRP A 41 -12.47 3.42 21.80
C TRP A 41 -11.57 4.11 22.82
N ARG A 42 -11.86 4.00 24.12
CA ARG A 42 -10.96 4.48 25.18
C ARG A 42 -10.29 3.30 25.88
N GLY A 43 -8.97 3.24 25.77
CA GLY A 43 -8.13 2.20 26.37
C GLY A 43 -7.28 1.45 25.35
N GLU A 44 -6.65 0.38 25.81
CA GLU A 44 -5.72 -0.42 25.01
C GLU A 44 -6.44 -1.35 24.03
N ILE A 45 -5.76 -1.68 22.93
CA ILE A 45 -6.21 -2.73 22.00
C ILE A 45 -6.02 -4.09 22.71
N PRO A 46 -7.06 -4.90 22.89
CA PRO A 46 -6.92 -6.21 23.50
C PRO A 46 -5.98 -7.10 22.70
N ALA A 47 -5.01 -7.72 23.38
CA ALA A 47 -4.15 -8.72 22.75
C ALA A 47 -4.97 -9.96 22.36
N ASN A 48 -4.60 -10.57 21.25
CA ASN A 48 -5.09 -11.88 20.84
C ASN A 48 -3.92 -12.74 20.35
N THR A 49 -4.16 -14.04 20.18
CA THR A 49 -3.15 -15.02 19.74
C THR A 49 -3.27 -15.34 18.26
N ASN A 50 -4.02 -14.56 17.49
CA ASN A 50 -4.18 -14.81 16.06
C ASN A 50 -2.93 -14.35 15.31
N ASP A 51 -2.61 -15.04 14.23
CA ASP A 51 -1.53 -14.63 13.34
C ASP A 51 -1.85 -13.28 12.68
N LEU A 52 -0.84 -12.43 12.55
CA LEU A 52 -0.93 -11.22 11.75
C LEU A 52 -0.97 -11.60 10.27
N THR A 53 -2.08 -11.30 9.60
CA THR A 53 -2.23 -11.47 8.16
C THR A 53 -2.16 -10.14 7.42
N ILE A 54 -1.52 -10.16 6.24
CA ILE A 54 -1.42 -9.01 5.34
C ILE A 54 -2.16 -9.36 4.05
N GLY A 55 -3.05 -8.47 3.60
CA GLY A 55 -3.84 -8.68 2.38
C GLY A 55 -4.96 -9.71 2.51
N MET A 56 -5.14 -10.34 3.66
CA MET A 56 -6.27 -11.23 3.96
C MET A 56 -7.12 -10.66 5.09
N ASN A 57 -8.43 -10.92 5.03
CA ASN A 57 -9.38 -10.48 6.06
C ASN A 57 -9.05 -11.05 7.45
N ARG A 58 -8.69 -12.34 7.53
CA ARG A 58 -8.19 -12.99 8.75
C ARG A 58 -7.37 -14.23 8.41
N SER A 59 -6.67 -14.77 9.42
CA SER A 59 -5.85 -15.99 9.31
C SER A 59 -6.62 -17.26 8.94
N SER A 60 -7.91 -17.32 9.26
CA SER A 60 -8.80 -18.44 8.93
C SER A 60 -10.13 -17.92 8.35
N PRO A 61 -10.16 -17.50 7.08
CA PRO A 61 -11.38 -17.00 6.46
C PRO A 61 -12.41 -18.12 6.31
N LEU A 62 -13.69 -17.78 6.48
CA LEU A 62 -14.78 -18.72 6.18
C LEU A 62 -15.06 -18.72 4.67
N PRO A 63 -15.68 -19.77 4.10
CA PRO A 63 -15.97 -19.85 2.68
C PRO A 63 -16.75 -18.62 2.15
N GLU A 64 -17.68 -18.08 2.94
CA GLU A 64 -18.46 -16.88 2.61
C GLU A 64 -17.64 -15.57 2.60
N GLU A 65 -16.39 -15.60 3.05
CA GLU A 65 -15.46 -14.46 3.00
C GLU A 65 -14.50 -14.54 1.81
N GLU A 66 -14.66 -15.51 0.92
CA GLU A 66 -13.96 -15.54 -0.37
C GLU A 66 -14.19 -14.22 -1.13
N GLY A 67 -13.10 -13.56 -1.51
CA GLY A 67 -13.13 -12.26 -2.19
C GLY A 67 -13.06 -11.03 -1.29
N GLN A 68 -13.01 -11.18 0.04
CA GLN A 68 -12.77 -10.06 0.97
C GLN A 68 -11.27 -9.76 1.20
N SER A 69 -10.39 -10.52 0.56
CA SER A 69 -8.95 -10.27 0.55
C SER A 69 -8.57 -9.14 -0.41
N PHE A 70 -7.46 -8.48 -0.13
CA PHE A 70 -6.93 -7.39 -0.95
C PHE A 70 -6.34 -7.94 -2.26
N GLY A 71 -6.87 -7.48 -3.38
CA GLY A 71 -6.46 -7.90 -4.74
C GLY A 71 -5.40 -7.02 -5.40
N GLY A 72 -4.71 -6.16 -4.63
CA GLY A 72 -3.68 -5.24 -5.14
C GLY A 72 -2.25 -5.65 -4.76
N ALA A 73 -1.30 -4.75 -5.03
CA ALA A 73 0.08 -4.88 -4.58
C ALA A 73 0.29 -4.14 -3.25
N ILE A 74 1.14 -4.69 -2.38
CA ILE A 74 1.54 -4.08 -1.10
C ILE A 74 3.06 -3.96 -1.12
N ASP A 75 3.58 -2.83 -0.65
CA ASP A 75 5.00 -2.63 -0.43
C ASP A 75 5.26 -1.78 0.82
N ASP A 76 6.49 -1.84 1.34
CA ASP A 76 7.01 -1.05 2.46
C ASP A 76 6.13 -1.06 3.73
N LEU A 77 5.68 -2.26 4.11
CA LEU A 77 4.88 -2.45 5.32
C LEU A 77 5.67 -2.12 6.59
N MET A 78 5.10 -1.24 7.42
CA MET A 78 5.66 -0.83 8.70
C MET A 78 4.62 -0.96 9.82
N VAL A 79 5.07 -1.41 11.00
CA VAL A 79 4.23 -1.52 12.20
C VAL A 79 4.98 -0.90 13.38
N PHE A 80 4.32 -0.02 14.12
CA PHE A 80 4.89 0.69 15.26
C PHE A 80 4.12 0.34 16.54
N ASN A 81 4.83 0.38 17.67
CA ASN A 81 4.25 0.14 19.00
C ASN A 81 3.69 1.41 19.66
N HIS A 82 3.57 2.51 18.91
CA HIS A 82 3.01 3.78 19.35
C HIS A 82 2.31 4.47 18.18
N ALA A 83 1.42 5.41 18.50
CA ALA A 83 0.79 6.25 17.49
C ALA A 83 1.78 7.28 16.96
N LEU A 84 2.05 7.24 15.65
CA LEU A 84 2.79 8.30 14.98
C LEU A 84 1.94 9.57 14.91
N SER A 85 2.59 10.71 15.11
CA SER A 85 2.03 12.04 14.89
C SER A 85 1.88 12.36 13.40
N ASP A 86 1.09 13.38 13.09
CA ASP A 86 0.88 13.83 11.70
C ASP A 86 2.22 14.19 11.02
N ALA A 87 3.17 14.77 11.75
CA ALA A 87 4.50 15.10 11.25
C ALA A 87 5.36 13.86 11.00
N GLU A 88 5.28 12.84 11.87
CA GLU A 88 6.00 11.59 11.68
C GLU A 88 5.46 10.81 10.48
N ILE A 89 4.15 10.81 10.25
CA ILE A 89 3.55 10.25 9.03
C ILE A 89 4.14 10.91 7.77
N GLN A 90 4.29 12.24 7.77
CA GLN A 90 4.91 12.98 6.66
C GLN A 90 6.38 12.62 6.46
N VAL A 91 7.13 12.33 7.54
CA VAL A 91 8.51 11.86 7.44
C VAL A 91 8.56 10.43 6.89
N VAL A 92 7.67 9.54 7.36
CA VAL A 92 7.60 8.14 6.90
C VAL A 92 7.35 8.09 5.40
N ILE A 93 6.32 8.77 4.89
CA ILE A 93 6.01 8.76 3.45
C ILE A 93 7.17 9.33 2.62
N ALA A 94 7.85 10.36 3.10
CA ALA A 94 9.02 10.93 2.41
C ALA A 94 10.27 10.03 2.48
N SER A 95 10.35 9.14 3.46
CA SER A 95 11.47 8.21 3.63
C SER A 95 11.36 6.97 2.75
N VAL A 96 10.15 6.64 2.27
CA VAL A 96 9.92 5.58 1.31
C VAL A 96 10.51 6.01 -0.04
N LYS A 97 11.68 5.45 -0.36
CA LYS A 97 12.37 5.72 -1.62
C LYS A 97 11.95 4.68 -2.65
N PRO A 98 11.81 5.06 -3.93
CA PRO A 98 11.60 4.09 -5.00
C PRO A 98 12.67 3.00 -4.94
N LYS A 99 12.24 1.72 -4.92
CA LYS A 99 13.13 0.56 -4.93
C LYS A 99 14.10 0.55 -6.12
N PHE A 100 13.77 1.25 -7.19
CA PHE A 100 14.61 1.44 -8.36
C PHE A 100 14.78 2.92 -8.69
N THR A 101 16.00 3.33 -8.99
CA THR A 101 16.26 4.68 -9.51
C THR A 101 15.71 4.83 -10.92
N LYS A 102 15.47 6.06 -11.37
CA LYS A 102 15.03 6.33 -12.75
C LYS A 102 15.99 5.71 -13.77
N GLU A 103 17.30 5.74 -13.52
CA GLU A 103 18.32 5.13 -14.37
C GLU A 103 18.25 3.60 -14.39
N GLN A 104 17.90 2.96 -13.27
CA GLN A 104 17.67 1.52 -13.22
C GLN A 104 16.42 1.14 -14.02
N VAL A 105 15.33 1.88 -13.87
CA VAL A 105 14.10 1.67 -14.65
C VAL A 105 14.36 1.89 -16.14
N THR A 106 15.04 2.97 -16.53
CA THR A 106 15.40 3.25 -17.93
C THR A 106 16.22 2.12 -18.54
N ARG A 107 17.24 1.62 -17.83
CA ARG A 107 18.05 0.48 -18.34
C ARG A 107 17.20 -0.76 -18.55
N ARG A 108 16.30 -1.08 -17.62
CA ARG A 108 15.39 -2.22 -17.77
C ARG A 108 14.40 -2.05 -18.92
N LEU A 109 13.89 -0.84 -19.16
CA LEU A 109 13.03 -0.56 -20.30
C LEU A 109 13.76 -0.71 -21.64
N ILE A 110 15.03 -0.32 -21.72
CA ILE A 110 15.87 -0.55 -22.89
C ILE A 110 16.05 -2.05 -23.15
N GLU A 111 16.45 -2.82 -22.12
CA GLU A 111 16.58 -4.29 -22.22
C GLU A 111 15.27 -4.94 -22.66
N LEU A 112 14.14 -4.52 -22.08
CA LEU A 112 12.81 -5.03 -22.40
C LEU A 112 12.46 -4.75 -23.86
N LYS A 113 12.76 -3.54 -24.36
CA LYS A 113 12.56 -3.17 -25.76
C LYS A 113 13.41 -4.02 -26.70
N GLU A 114 14.69 -4.25 -26.38
CA GLU A 114 15.55 -5.11 -27.20
C GLU A 114 15.03 -6.55 -27.27
N LEU A 115 14.57 -7.11 -26.15
CA LEU A 115 13.98 -8.45 -26.13
C LEU A 115 12.70 -8.53 -26.96
N PHE A 116 11.86 -7.49 -26.91
CA PHE A 116 10.66 -7.40 -27.75
C PHE A 116 11.00 -7.28 -29.24
N ASP A 117 11.93 -6.40 -29.62
CA ASP A 117 12.36 -6.20 -31.00
C ASP A 117 13.01 -7.48 -31.58
N ARG A 118 13.62 -8.31 -30.74
CA ARG A 118 14.15 -9.65 -31.09
C ARG A 118 13.08 -10.74 -31.17
N GLY A 119 11.81 -10.43 -30.92
CA GLY A 119 10.71 -11.39 -30.93
C GLY A 119 10.72 -12.37 -29.74
N LEU A 120 11.46 -12.06 -28.68
CA LEU A 120 11.56 -12.92 -27.48
C LEU A 120 10.44 -12.63 -26.46
N LEU A 121 9.71 -11.52 -26.64
CA LEU A 121 8.57 -11.14 -25.81
C LEU A 121 7.31 -10.97 -26.66
N THR A 122 6.16 -11.28 -26.09
CA THR A 122 4.88 -10.94 -26.70
C THR A 122 4.61 -9.44 -26.56
N LYS A 123 3.85 -8.88 -27.50
CA LYS A 123 3.42 -7.47 -27.45
C LYS A 123 2.66 -7.16 -26.16
N ASP A 124 1.74 -8.04 -25.76
CA ASP A 124 0.96 -7.87 -24.53
C ASP A 124 1.83 -7.85 -23.28
N PHE A 125 2.86 -8.70 -23.21
CA PHE A 125 3.78 -8.69 -22.08
C PHE A 125 4.60 -7.41 -22.04
N TYR A 126 5.15 -7.00 -23.19
CA TYR A 126 5.92 -5.76 -23.33
C TYR A 126 5.08 -4.54 -22.92
N ASP A 127 3.90 -4.37 -23.50
CA ASP A 127 3.00 -3.23 -23.23
C ASP A 127 2.61 -3.16 -21.75
N ARG A 128 2.31 -4.31 -21.13
CA ARG A 128 2.00 -4.37 -19.69
C ARG A 128 3.18 -3.92 -18.84
N LYS A 129 4.40 -4.39 -19.14
CA LYS A 129 5.61 -4.03 -18.38
C LYS A 129 6.03 -2.58 -18.56
N VAL A 130 5.89 -2.02 -19.75
CA VAL A 130 6.10 -0.58 -19.96
C VAL A 130 5.08 0.24 -19.16
N LYS A 131 3.80 -0.15 -19.19
CA LYS A 131 2.74 0.52 -18.43
C LYS A 131 2.99 0.48 -16.92
N GLU A 132 3.48 -0.63 -16.38
CA GLU A 132 3.88 -0.73 -14.95
C GLU A 132 4.96 0.30 -14.57
N CYS A 133 5.87 0.65 -15.50
CA CYS A 133 6.92 1.64 -15.23
C CYS A 133 6.44 3.09 -15.36
N GLU A 134 5.50 3.39 -16.26
CA GLU A 134 4.95 4.74 -16.48
C GLU A 134 4.07 5.24 -15.33
N VAL A 135 3.54 4.34 -14.49
CA VAL A 135 2.71 4.65 -13.32
C VAL A 135 3.56 5.02 -12.08
N THR A 136 4.89 5.09 -12.22
CA THR A 136 5.81 5.49 -11.14
C THR A 136 6.05 7.02 -11.22
N PRO A 137 5.53 7.86 -10.30
CA PRO A 137 5.89 9.28 -10.25
C PRO A 137 7.37 9.52 -9.82
#